data_AF-A0A7J7GMM0-F1
#
_entry.id   AF-A0A7J7GMM0-F1
#
_cell.length_a   1.000
_cell.length_b   1.000
_cell.length_c   1.000
_cell.angle_alpha   90.00
_cell.angle_beta   90.00
_cell.angle_gamma   90.00
#
_symmetry.space_group_name_H-M   'P 1'
#
loop_
_entity.id
_entity.type
_entity.pdbx_description
1 polymer ?
#
loop_
_entity_poly.entity_id
_entity_poly.type
_entity_poly.pdbx_seq_one_letter_code
_entity_poly.pdbx_strand_id
1 'polypeptide(L)'
;MDIRFPYSLVEVAKVRMVQFGILSPDEIIEYSETMERGKPKLGGLSDPRLGTIDRKMKCETCMANTAECPGHFGHLELTKPMFHIGVLKTVLSIMRCVCFNCSKILANEEEHKFKQARKIRNPTDLKRS
;
A
#
# COMPACT_ATOMS: atom_id res chain seq x y z
N MET A 1 -7.87 13.30 29.38
CA MET A 1 -8.16 13.75 28.01
C MET A 1 -9.10 12.73 27.41
N ASP A 2 -10.41 12.96 27.53
CA ASP A 2 -11.42 12.07 26.94
C ASP A 2 -11.44 12.30 25.43
N ILE A 3 -10.74 11.44 24.69
CA ILE A 3 -10.84 11.40 23.23
C ILE A 3 -12.19 10.72 22.93
N ARG A 4 -13.26 11.52 22.89
CA ARG A 4 -14.60 11.05 22.50
C ARG A 4 -14.64 10.88 20.99
N PHE A 5 -14.41 9.66 20.54
CA PHE A 5 -14.71 9.28 19.16
C PHE A 5 -16.23 9.26 18.94
N PRO A 6 -16.72 9.59 17.73
CA PRO A 6 -18.12 9.38 17.38
C PRO A 6 -18.51 7.91 17.54
N TYR A 7 -19.78 7.67 17.82
CA TYR A 7 -20.32 6.32 17.96
C TYR A 7 -20.11 5.53 16.66
N SER A 8 -19.58 4.31 16.77
CA SER A 8 -19.40 3.37 15.67
C SER A 8 -20.14 2.07 15.98
N LEU A 9 -20.73 1.47 14.95
CA LEU A 9 -21.35 0.14 15.03
C LEU A 9 -20.31 -0.98 15.16
N VAL A 10 -19.04 -0.70 14.86
CA VAL A 10 -17.96 -1.68 14.90
C VAL A 10 -17.50 -1.90 16.33
N GLU A 11 -17.42 -3.16 16.75
CA GLU A 11 -16.93 -3.54 18.08
C GLU A 11 -15.44 -3.20 18.26
N VAL A 12 -15.08 -2.76 19.46
CA VAL A 12 -13.70 -2.44 19.79
C VAL A 12 -12.88 -3.72 19.90
N ALA A 13 -11.90 -3.87 19.02
CA ALA A 13 -10.95 -4.99 19.02
C ALA A 13 -9.53 -4.52 19.36
N LYS A 14 -8.76 -5.40 20.02
CA LYS A 14 -7.32 -5.18 20.24
C LYS A 14 -6.52 -5.75 19.06
N VAL A 15 -5.51 -5.00 18.60
CA VAL A 15 -4.57 -5.48 17.57
C VAL A 15 -3.83 -6.71 18.08
N ARG A 16 -3.95 -7.84 17.36
CA ARG A 16 -3.32 -9.12 17.74
C ARG A 16 -1.97 -9.35 17.07
N MET A 17 -1.79 -8.85 15.85
CA MET A 17 -0.60 -9.08 15.03
C MET A 17 -0.46 -7.94 14.01
N VAL A 18 0.79 -7.64 13.63
CA VAL A 18 1.12 -6.76 12.51
C VAL A 18 1.67 -7.61 11.37
N GLN A 19 1.03 -7.53 10.20
CA GLN A 19 1.48 -8.20 8.99
C GLN A 19 2.15 -7.19 8.07
N PHE A 20 3.37 -7.49 7.65
CA PHE A 20 4.08 -6.70 6.65
C PHE A 20 3.80 -7.26 5.26
N GLY A 21 3.70 -6.37 4.28
CA GLY A 21 3.43 -6.72 2.89
C GLY A 21 3.86 -5.59 1.95
N ILE A 22 3.86 -5.89 0.66
CA ILE A 22 4.05 -4.91 -0.41
C ILE A 22 2.64 -4.54 -0.90
N LEU A 23 2.35 -3.24 -0.98
CA LEU A 23 1.07 -2.74 -1.48
C LEU A 23 1.00 -2.94 -3.01
N SER A 24 -0.15 -3.39 -3.52
CA SER A 24 -0.40 -3.41 -4.97
C SER A 24 -0.65 -2.00 -5.49
N PRO A 25 -0.39 -1.70 -6.77
CA PRO A 25 -0.52 -0.36 -7.32
C PRO A 25 -1.98 0.12 -7.51
N ASP A 26 -2.96 -0.50 -6.88
CA ASP A 26 -4.38 -0.25 -7.16
C ASP A 26 -4.95 0.88 -6.28
N GLU A 27 -4.93 2.10 -6.81
CA GLU A 27 -5.80 3.28 -6.55
C GLU A 27 -5.23 4.45 -7.40
N ILE A 28 -5.97 5.53 -7.74
CA ILE A 28 -5.47 6.53 -8.73
C ILE A 28 -5.83 7.99 -8.35
N ILE A 29 -4.84 8.88 -8.47
CA ILE A 29 -4.84 10.34 -8.48
C ILE A 29 -4.45 10.72 -9.90
N GLU A 30 -5.26 11.57 -10.53
CA GLU A 30 -5.22 11.81 -11.97
C GLU A 30 -4.47 13.10 -12.32
N TYR A 31 -4.44 14.09 -11.42
CA TYR A 31 -3.88 15.43 -11.67
C TYR A 31 -2.95 15.90 -10.55
N SER A 32 -1.88 16.62 -10.91
CA SER A 32 -0.95 17.24 -9.96
C SER A 32 -1.42 18.59 -9.40
N GLU A 33 -2.43 19.19 -10.04
CA GLU A 33 -2.98 20.49 -9.64
C GLU A 33 -3.76 20.36 -8.32
N THR A 34 -3.56 21.31 -7.42
CA THR A 34 -4.21 21.34 -6.10
C THR A 34 -5.54 22.08 -6.14
N MET A 35 -5.60 23.21 -6.83
CA MET A 35 -6.73 24.14 -6.83
C MET A 35 -7.11 24.56 -8.24
N GLU A 36 -8.40 24.57 -8.54
CA GLU A 36 -8.98 25.13 -9.76
C GLU A 36 -9.99 26.21 -9.37
N ARG A 37 -9.78 27.45 -9.85
CA ARG A 37 -10.65 28.61 -9.55
C ARG A 37 -10.89 28.85 -8.05
N GLY A 38 -9.88 28.60 -7.23
CA GLY A 38 -9.93 28.78 -5.78
C GLY A 38 -10.68 27.67 -5.02
N LYS A 39 -11.07 26.58 -5.69
CA LYS A 39 -11.62 25.38 -5.06
C LYS A 39 -10.66 24.20 -5.24
N PRO A 40 -10.62 23.24 -4.31
CA PRO A 40 -9.83 22.03 -4.51
C PRO A 40 -10.26 21.30 -5.77
N LYS A 41 -9.28 20.87 -6.58
CA LYS A 41 -9.55 20.17 -7.83
C LYS A 41 -9.87 18.70 -7.55
N LEU A 42 -10.96 18.20 -8.10
CA LEU A 42 -11.29 16.77 -8.08
C LEU A 42 -10.26 16.00 -8.91
N GLY A 43 -9.78 14.87 -8.38
CA GLY A 43 -8.67 14.10 -8.94
C GLY A 43 -7.30 14.77 -8.79
N GLY A 44 -7.24 15.93 -8.14
CA GLY A 44 -6.02 16.68 -7.86
C GLY A 44 -5.32 16.27 -6.57
N LEU A 45 -4.19 16.92 -6.27
CA LEU A 45 -3.43 16.65 -5.05
C LEU A 45 -4.19 17.03 -3.76
N SER A 46 -5.10 18.01 -3.84
CA SER A 46 -5.94 18.44 -2.71
C SER A 46 -7.38 17.94 -2.81
N ASP A 47 -7.60 16.82 -3.50
CA ASP A 47 -8.93 16.23 -3.68
C ASP A 47 -9.62 16.03 -2.30
N PRO A 48 -10.83 16.59 -2.09
CA PRO A 48 -11.59 16.46 -0.85
C PRO A 48 -11.90 15.01 -0.42
N ARG A 49 -11.84 14.05 -1.36
CA ARG A 49 -11.98 12.61 -1.08
C ARG A 49 -10.79 12.04 -0.31
N LEU A 50 -9.61 12.65 -0.41
CA LEU A 50 -8.41 12.25 0.34
C LEU A 50 -8.39 12.80 1.77
N GLY A 51 -9.20 13.83 2.03
CA GLY A 51 -9.31 14.52 3.30
C GLY A 51 -9.35 16.03 3.10
N THR A 52 -9.79 16.77 4.13
CA THR A 52 -9.91 18.24 4.07
C THR A 52 -9.08 18.91 5.16
N ILE A 53 -8.37 19.97 4.77
CA ILE A 53 -7.66 20.86 5.72
C ILE A 53 -8.54 22.01 6.23
N ASP A 54 -9.59 22.36 5.48
CA ASP A 54 -10.51 23.42 5.85
C ASP A 54 -11.57 22.88 6.82
N ARG A 55 -11.66 23.49 8.00
CA ARG A 55 -12.66 23.15 9.03
C ARG A 55 -14.10 23.34 8.55
N LYS A 56 -14.31 24.18 7.53
CA LYS A 56 -15.63 24.42 6.94
C LYS A 56 -16.03 23.33 5.93
N MET A 57 -15.07 22.54 5.45
CA MET A 57 -15.30 21.46 4.49
C MET A 57 -15.18 20.10 5.16
N LYS A 58 -16.04 19.16 4.76
CA LYS A 58 -15.99 17.77 5.21
C LYS A 58 -15.36 16.90 4.13
N CYS A 59 -14.70 15.81 4.55
CA CYS A 59 -14.17 14.84 3.61
C CYS A 59 -15.30 14.18 2.82
N GLU A 60 -15.16 14.05 1.51
CA GLU A 60 -16.21 13.46 0.67
C GLU A 60 -16.30 11.92 0.79
N THR A 61 -15.26 11.28 1.33
CA THR A 61 -15.21 9.80 1.50
C THR A 61 -15.85 9.35 2.81
N CYS A 62 -15.44 9.94 3.94
CA CYS A 62 -15.94 9.55 5.27
C CYS A 62 -16.91 10.55 5.91
N MET A 63 -17.15 11.72 5.28
CA MET A 63 -18.01 12.80 5.79
C MET A 63 -17.60 13.38 7.16
N ALA A 64 -16.40 13.03 7.64
CA ALA A 64 -15.85 13.52 8.89
C ALA A 64 -15.16 14.90 8.70
N ASN A 65 -15.00 15.60 9.82
CA ASN A 65 -14.24 16.85 9.87
C ASN A 65 -12.72 16.57 9.92
N THR A 66 -11.89 17.61 9.84
CA THR A 66 -10.41 17.51 9.86
C THR A 66 -9.83 16.84 11.12
N ALA A 67 -10.55 16.83 12.25
CA ALA A 67 -10.07 16.23 13.49
C ALA A 67 -10.38 14.73 13.59
N GLU A 68 -11.45 14.28 12.94
CA GLU A 68 -11.95 12.89 12.98
C GLU A 68 -11.56 12.08 11.75
N CYS A 69 -11.34 12.74 10.60
CA CYS A 69 -10.93 12.09 9.37
C CYS A 69 -9.48 11.58 9.49
N PRO A 70 -9.22 10.27 9.34
CA PRO A 70 -7.85 9.73 9.39
C PRO A 70 -7.01 10.07 8.15
N GLY A 71 -7.65 10.60 7.10
CA GLY A 71 -7.06 10.73 5.77
C GLY A 71 -7.25 9.46 4.96
N HIS A 72 -7.40 9.61 3.65
CA HIS A 72 -7.55 8.50 2.72
C HIS A 72 -6.35 8.48 1.77
N PHE A 73 -5.86 7.27 1.49
CA PHE A 73 -4.77 7.10 0.55
C PHE A 73 -5.23 7.53 -0.84
N GLY A 74 -4.29 8.09 -1.59
CA GLY A 74 -4.38 8.20 -3.02
C GLY A 74 -3.06 7.73 -3.61
N HIS A 75 -3.04 7.48 -4.90
CA HIS A 75 -1.88 6.94 -5.60
C HIS A 75 -1.66 7.68 -6.90
N LEU A 76 -0.43 8.00 -7.27
CA LEU A 76 -0.15 8.68 -8.53
C LEU A 76 0.36 7.67 -9.56
N GLU A 77 -0.34 7.54 -10.68
CA GLU A 77 0.14 6.69 -11.77
C GLU A 77 1.33 7.37 -12.47
N LEU A 78 2.48 6.71 -12.43
CA LEU A 78 3.69 7.19 -13.10
C LEU A 78 3.65 6.76 -14.57
N THR A 79 4.10 7.64 -15.47
CA THR A 79 4.16 7.36 -16.92
C THR A 79 5.04 6.15 -17.26
N LYS A 80 6.01 5.82 -16.40
CA LYS A 80 6.89 4.66 -16.53
C LYS A 80 7.09 3.99 -15.17
N PRO A 81 7.23 2.66 -15.14
CA PRO A 81 7.58 1.96 -13.91
C PRO A 81 8.95 2.40 -13.41
N MET A 82 9.05 2.64 -12.11
CA MET A 82 10.27 3.09 -11.44
C MET A 82 10.73 2.05 -10.43
N PHE A 83 12.04 1.83 -10.33
CA PHE A 83 12.59 0.97 -9.28
C PHE A 83 12.57 1.68 -7.93
N HIS A 84 12.02 1.02 -6.92
CA HIS A 84 12.09 1.51 -5.55
C HIS A 84 13.47 1.20 -4.93
N ILE A 85 14.20 2.24 -4.51
CA ILE A 85 15.59 2.13 -4.06
C ILE A 85 15.78 1.16 -2.89
N GLY A 86 14.80 1.07 -1.99
CA GLY A 86 14.83 0.17 -0.83
C GLY A 86 14.76 -1.32 -1.20
N VAL A 87 14.25 -1.68 -2.38
CA VAL A 87 14.13 -3.08 -2.83
C VAL A 87 15.03 -3.40 -4.03
N LEU A 88 15.72 -2.41 -4.59
CA LEU A 88 16.57 -2.57 -5.78
C LEU A 88 17.61 -3.68 -5.61
N LYS A 89 18.24 -3.77 -4.43
CA LYS A 89 19.21 -4.84 -4.12
C LYS A 89 18.57 -6.23 -4.17
N THR A 90 17.36 -6.36 -3.61
CA THR A 90 16.59 -7.61 -3.62
C THR A 90 16.18 -8.00 -5.04
N VAL A 91 15.73 -7.03 -5.84
CA VAL A 91 15.38 -7.24 -7.25
C VAL A 91 16.59 -7.74 -8.04
N LEU A 92 17.75 -7.11 -7.89
CA LEU A 92 18.99 -7.55 -8.55
C LEU A 92 19.40 -8.97 -8.15
N SER A 93 19.26 -9.33 -6.87
CA SER A 93 19.51 -10.70 -6.41
C SER A 93 18.56 -11.70 -7.05
N ILE A 94 17.26 -11.38 -7.11
CA ILE A 94 16.26 -12.23 -7.76
C ILE A 94 16.58 -12.40 -9.25
N MET A 95 16.92 -11.32 -9.96
CA MET A 95 17.30 -11.38 -11.38
C MET A 95 18.53 -12.26 -11.63
N ARG A 96 19.48 -12.34 -10.69
CA ARG A 96 20.63 -13.25 -10.78
C ARG A 96 20.27 -14.72 -10.54
N CYS A 97 19.16 -14.98 -9.84
CA CYS A 97 18.68 -16.32 -9.54
C CYS A 97 17.73 -16.88 -10.60
N VAL A 98 17.25 -16.07 -11.55
CA VAL A 98 16.23 -16.46 -12.54
C VAL A 98 16.78 -16.31 -13.96
N CYS A 99 16.52 -17.28 -14.81
CA CYS A 99 16.89 -17.21 -16.22
C CYS A 99 16.05 -16.16 -16.95
N PHE A 100 16.72 -15.23 -17.65
CA PHE A 100 16.07 -14.15 -18.39
C PHE A 100 15.15 -14.64 -19.52
N ASN A 101 15.43 -15.81 -20.11
CA ASN A 101 14.68 -16.31 -21.27
C ASN A 101 13.51 -17.22 -20.87
N CYS A 102 13.70 -18.12 -19.90
CA CYS A 102 12.70 -19.14 -19.56
C CYS A 102 12.06 -18.95 -18.19
N SER A 103 12.43 -17.89 -17.45
CA SER A 103 11.93 -17.56 -16.11
C SER A 103 12.08 -18.67 -15.06
N LYS A 104 12.90 -19.69 -15.34
CA LYS A 104 13.22 -20.77 -14.38
C LYS A 104 14.32 -20.33 -13.43
N ILE A 105 14.29 -20.85 -12.21
CA ILE A 105 15.35 -20.63 -11.24
C ILE A 105 16.63 -21.31 -11.75
N LEU A 106 17.74 -20.57 -11.70
CA LEU A 106 19.09 -21.04 -12.04
C LEU A 106 19.69 -21.83 -10.88
N ALA A 107 19.07 -22.97 -10.56
CA ALA A 107 19.56 -23.87 -9.54
C ALA A 107 19.33 -25.32 -9.98
N ASN A 108 20.24 -26.22 -9.58
CA ASN A 108 20.07 -27.63 -9.82
C ASN A 108 19.06 -28.20 -8.81
N GLU A 109 17.94 -28.72 -9.29
CA GLU A 109 16.89 -29.28 -8.43
C GLU A 109 17.33 -30.52 -7.65
N GLU A 110 18.35 -31.22 -8.16
CA GLU A 110 18.88 -32.43 -7.54
C GLU A 110 19.78 -32.12 -6.34
N GLU A 111 20.33 -30.91 -6.26
CA GLU A 111 21.23 -30.47 -5.21
C GLU A 111 20.54 -30.48 -3.84
N HIS A 112 21.22 -31.04 -2.84
CA HIS A 112 20.68 -31.17 -1.49
C HIS A 112 20.25 -29.82 -0.88
N LYS A 113 21.01 -28.75 -1.14
CA LYS A 113 20.69 -27.39 -0.67
C LYS A 113 19.39 -26.86 -1.27
N PHE A 114 19.14 -27.11 -2.55
CA PHE A 114 17.91 -26.69 -3.20
C PHE A 114 16.70 -27.45 -2.67
N LYS A 115 16.84 -28.76 -2.45
CA LYS A 115 15.80 -29.58 -1.80
C LYS A 115 15.48 -29.12 -0.38
N GLN A 116 16.47 -28.64 0.38
CA GLN A 116 16.25 -28.02 1.68
C GLN A 116 15.54 -26.67 1.57
N ALA A 117 15.97 -25.80 0.66
CA ALA A 117 15.37 -24.49 0.45
C ALA A 117 13.88 -24.59 0.07
N ARG A 118 13.49 -25.57 -0.76
CA ARG A 118 12.08 -25.84 -1.10
C ARG A 118 11.19 -26.19 0.08
N LYS A 119 11.76 -26.65 1.21
CA LYS A 119 11.01 -26.96 2.43
C LYS A 119 10.76 -25.72 3.30
N ILE A 120 11.45 -24.61 3.05
CA ILE A 120 11.25 -23.35 3.75
C ILE A 120 9.87 -22.81 3.33
N ARG A 121 8.90 -22.86 4.25
CA ARG A 121 7.57 -22.30 4.05
C ARG A 121 7.56 -20.84 4.47
N ASN A 122 6.78 -20.02 3.74
CA ASN A 122 6.50 -18.66 4.17
C ASN A 122 5.71 -18.70 5.48
N PRO A 123 6.10 -17.94 6.52
CA PRO A 123 5.36 -17.85 7.78
C PRO A 123 3.90 -17.39 7.63
N THR A 124 3.56 -16.73 6.52
CA THR A 124 2.21 -16.25 6.19
C THR A 124 1.26 -17.38 5.77
N ASP A 125 1.76 -18.50 5.26
CA ASP A 125 0.93 -19.62 4.78
C ASP A 125 0.47 -20.55 5.92
N LEU A 126 1.05 -20.41 7.11
CA LEU A 126 0.71 -21.20 8.30
C LEU A 126 -0.57 -20.74 9.02
N LYS A 127 -1.24 -19.67 8.55
CA LYS A 127 -2.41 -19.08 9.25
C LYS A 127 -3.68 -18.99 8.41
N ARG A 128 -3.73 -19.64 7.24
CA ARG A 128 -4.93 -19.75 6.39
C ARG A 128 -5.71 -21.07 6.59
N SER A 129 -5.30 -21.93 7.52
CA SER A 129 -6.01 -23.14 7.95
C SER A 129 -6.71 -22.94 9.29
#